data_AF-W4V6Q5-F1
#
_entry.id   AF-W4V6Q5-F1
#
_cell.length_a   1.000
_cell.length_b   1.000
_cell.length_c   1.000
_cell.angle_alpha   90.00
_cell.angle_beta   90.00
_cell.angle_gamma   90.00
#
_symmetry.space_group_name_H-M   'P 1'
#
loop_
_entity.id
_entity.type
_entity.pdbx_description
1 polymer ?
#
loop_
_entity_poly.entity_id
_entity_poly.type
_entity_poly.pdbx_seq_one_letter_code
_entity_poly.pdbx_strand_id
1 'polypeptide(L)' 'MDEMNRNEVEITTYDRLLRAWENSMELVRDYEMYSKRIDDEKIKKIFKRYAEEEGKHATELRELLLEYRNKTPRTTN' A
#
# COMPACT_ATOMS: atom_id res chain seq x y z
N MET A 1 -31.25 18.86 -17.56
CA MET A 1 -30.06 18.97 -16.71
C MET A 1 -30.05 17.71 -15.88
N ASP A 2 -29.14 16.79 -16.20
CA ASP A 2 -29.08 15.49 -15.54
C ASP A 2 -28.82 15.69 -14.05
N GLU A 3 -29.75 15.19 -13.25
CA GLU A 3 -29.54 14.96 -11.83
C GLU A 3 -28.51 13.83 -11.72
N MET A 4 -27.23 14.21 -11.81
CA MET A 4 -26.11 13.28 -11.68
C MET A 4 -26.21 12.58 -10.32
N ASN A 5 -26.15 11.25 -10.38
CA ASN A 5 -26.25 10.32 -9.28
C ASN A 5 -25.33 10.71 -8.11
N ARG A 6 -25.91 11.31 -7.05
CA ARG A 6 -25.22 11.76 -5.83
C ARG A 6 -24.66 10.64 -4.94
N ASN A 7 -24.75 9.38 -5.38
CA ASN A 7 -24.34 8.20 -4.61
C ASN A 7 -23.05 7.54 -5.15
N GLU A 8 -22.29 8.21 -6.03
CA GLU A 8 -21.03 7.67 -6.51
C GLU A 8 -19.95 7.77 -5.42
N VAL A 9 -19.30 6.65 -5.10
CA VAL A 9 -18.18 6.61 -4.16
C VAL A 9 -16.95 7.16 -4.88
N GLU A 10 -16.51 8.35 -4.48
CA GLU A 10 -15.26 8.93 -4.97
C GLU A 10 -14.07 8.30 -4.24
N ILE A 11 -13.18 7.65 -5.00
CA ILE A 11 -11.88 7.22 -4.48
C ILE A 11 -10.94 8.42 -4.65
N THR A 12 -10.36 8.90 -3.56
CA THR A 12 -9.43 10.02 -3.55
C THR A 12 -7.97 9.58 -3.77
N THR A 13 -7.06 10.54 -3.93
CA THR A 13 -5.61 10.25 -3.93
C THR A 13 -5.16 9.67 -2.59
N TYR A 14 -5.73 10.14 -1.47
CA TYR A 14 -5.44 9.62 -0.14
C TYR A 14 -5.82 8.13 -0.05
N ASP A 15 -7.00 7.75 -0.52
CA ASP A 15 -7.46 6.36 -0.49
C ASP A 15 -6.57 5.44 -1.33
N ARG A 16 -6.10 5.92 -2.49
CA ARG A 16 -5.16 5.18 -3.33
C ARG A 16 -3.81 4.98 -2.64
N LEU A 17 -3.27 6.01 -2.01
CA LEU A 17 -2.00 5.93 -1.25
C LEU A 17 -2.14 4.99 -0.05
N LEU A 18 -3.23 5.11 0.72
CA LEU A 18 -3.50 4.25 1.87
C LEU A 18 -3.59 2.78 1.44
N ARG A 19 -4.40 2.49 0.42
CA ARG A 19 -4.58 1.13 -0.09
C ARG A 19 -3.31 0.55 -0.68
N ALA A 20 -2.51 1.36 -1.39
CA ALA A 20 -1.22 0.91 -1.92
C ALA A 20 -0.25 0.56 -0.78
N TRP A 21 -0.17 1.40 0.26
CA TRP A 21 0.66 1.13 1.43
C TRP A 21 0.26 -0.15 2.15
N GLU A 22 -1.05 -0.34 2.40
CA GLU A 22 -1.58 -1.56 3.03
C GLU A 22 -1.26 -2.81 2.19
N ASN A 23 -1.45 -2.74 0.87
CA ASN A 23 -1.14 -3.85 -0.03
C ASN A 23 0.36 -4.22 0.00
N SER A 24 1.27 -3.24 -0.04
CA SER A 24 2.71 -3.54 0.07
C SER A 24 3.04 -4.17 1.42
N MET A 25 2.45 -3.69 2.52
CA MET A 25 2.61 -4.32 3.84
C MET A 25 2.10 -5.76 3.89
N GLU A 26 0.97 -6.07 3.24
CA GLU A 26 0.48 -7.44 3.11
C GLU A 26 1.44 -8.31 2.30
N LEU A 27 1.97 -7.79 1.18
CA LEU A 27 2.94 -8.54 0.37
C LEU A 27 4.24 -8.82 1.11
N VAL A 28 4.73 -7.88 1.95
CA VAL A 28 5.87 -8.15 2.85
C VAL A 28 5.57 -9.39 3.70
N ARG A 29 4.42 -9.42 4.38
CA ARG A 29 4.03 -10.52 5.26
C ARG A 29 3.90 -11.84 4.49
N ASP A 30 3.26 -11.81 3.33
CA ASP A 30 3.05 -12.98 2.50
C ASP A 30 4.36 -13.56 2.00
N TYR A 31 5.23 -12.73 1.42
CA TYR A 31 6.53 -13.15 0.92
C TYR A 31 7.45 -13.67 2.03
N GLU A 32 7.44 -13.04 3.20
CA GLU A 32 8.13 -13.58 4.37
C GLU A 32 7.59 -14.96 4.75
N MET A 33 6.27 -15.14 4.79
CA MET A 33 5.63 -16.42 5.12
C MET A 33 5.96 -17.49 4.09
N TYR A 34 5.89 -17.19 2.79
CA TYR A 34 6.23 -18.13 1.72
C TYR A 34 7.69 -18.57 1.79
N SER A 35 8.61 -17.63 2.05
CA SER A 35 10.02 -17.96 2.19
C SER A 35 10.31 -18.94 3.34
N LYS A 36 9.46 -18.96 4.37
CA LYS A 36 9.58 -19.88 5.53
C LYS A 36 8.98 -21.27 5.25
N ARG A 37 8.12 -21.41 4.24
CA ARG A 37 7.37 -22.65 3.96
C ARG A 37 7.82 -23.41 2.71
N ILE A 38 8.75 -22.83 1.95
CA ILE A 38 9.26 -23.40 0.69
C ILE A 38 10.64 -24.02 0.92
N ASP A 39 10.84 -25.24 0.43
CA ASP A 39 12.13 -25.95 0.54
C ASP A 39 13.12 -25.59 -0.59
N ASP A 40 12.62 -25.23 -1.78
CA ASP A 40 13.47 -24.81 -2.89
C ASP A 40 14.22 -23.51 -2.53
N GLU A 41 15.54 -23.61 -2.42
CA GLU A 41 16.41 -22.52 -1.99
C GLU A 41 16.43 -21.34 -2.96
N LYS A 42 16.25 -21.57 -4.26
CA LYS A 42 16.19 -20.49 -5.25
C LYS A 42 14.90 -19.70 -5.06
N ILE A 43 13.77 -20.39 -4.92
CA ILE A 43 12.46 -19.77 -4.74
C ILE A 43 12.39 -19.03 -3.39
N LYS A 44 12.92 -19.64 -2.32
CA LYS A 44 13.04 -19.02 -0.99
C LYS A 44 13.78 -17.68 -1.04
N LYS A 45 14.92 -17.63 -1.73
CA LYS A 45 15.71 -16.40 -1.87
C LYS A 45 14.96 -15.31 -2.65
N ILE A 46 14.20 -15.69 -3.68
CA ILE A 46 13.37 -14.73 -4.42
C ILE A 46 12.32 -14.10 -3.52
N PHE A 47 11.56 -14.91 -2.76
CA PHE A 47 10.55 -14.36 -1.85
C PHE A 47 11.14 -13.50 -0.73
N LYS A 48 12.31 -13.85 -0.17
CA LYS A 48 13.00 -12.97 0.80
C LYS A 48 13.33 -11.61 0.19
N ARG A 49 13.89 -11.59 -1.02
CA ARG A 49 14.20 -10.34 -1.73
C ARG A 49 12.95 -9.51 -2.00
N TYR A 50 11.86 -10.15 -2.43
CA TYR A 50 10.60 -9.44 -2.66
C TYR A 50 9.99 -8.87 -1.37
N ALA A 51 10.10 -9.56 -0.23
CA ALA A 51 9.69 -9.01 1.05
C ALA A 51 10.48 -7.73 1.40
N GLU A 52 11.79 -7.74 1.17
CA GLU A 52 12.64 -6.55 1.41
C GLU A 52 12.31 -5.39 0.44
N GLU A 53 12.05 -5.69 -0.83
CA GLU A 53 11.67 -4.71 -1.85
C GLU A 53 10.29 -4.08 -1.54
N GLU A 54 9.29 -4.89 -1.19
CA GLU A 54 7.98 -4.38 -0.78
C GLU A 54 8.03 -3.56 0.51
N GLY A 55 8.94 -3.89 1.44
CA GLY A 55 9.18 -3.07 2.62
C GLY A 55 9.67 -1.66 2.29
N LYS A 56 10.48 -1.53 1.23
CA LYS A 56 10.91 -0.21 0.70
C LYS A 56 9.74 0.52 0.05
N HIS A 57 8.96 -0.16 -0.80
CA HIS A 57 7.76 0.42 -1.40
C HIS A 57 6.76 0.91 -0.33
N ALA A 58 6.49 0.11 0.70
CA ALA A 58 5.62 0.48 1.81
C ALA A 58 6.15 1.71 2.57
N THR A 59 7.47 1.81 2.75
CA THR A 59 8.08 2.97 3.42
C THR A 59 7.86 4.26 2.62
N GLU A 60 8.14 4.23 1.31
CA GLU A 60 7.94 5.36 0.41
C GLU A 60 6.46 5.78 0.34
N LEU A 61 5.55 4.82 0.19
CA LEU A 61 4.11 5.08 0.15
C LEU A 61 3.61 5.70 1.46
N ARG A 62 4.13 5.26 2.60
CA ARG A 62 3.80 5.83 3.92
C ARG A 62 4.28 7.28 4.04
N GLU A 63 5.48 7.58 3.57
CA GLU A 63 6.02 8.94 3.58
C GLU A 63 5.14 9.87 2.72
N LEU A 64 4.79 9.44 1.50
CA LEU A 64 3.86 10.18 0.63
C LEU A 64 2.48 10.37 1.26
N LEU A 65 1.95 9.35 1.94
CA LEU A 65 0.67 9.43 2.66
C LEU A 65 0.70 10.49 3.76
N LEU A 66 1.79 10.53 4.55
CA LEU A 66 1.98 11.53 5.61
C LEU A 66 2.15 12.94 5.04
N GLU A 67 2.94 13.09 3.97
CA GLU A 67 3.09 14.37 3.29
C GLU A 67 1.76 14.88 2.73
N TYR A 68 0.99 14.02 2.06
CA TYR A 68 -0.30 14.39 1.48
C TYR A 68 -1.29 14.84 2.56
N ARG A 69 -1.33 14.11 3.68
CA ARG A 69 -2.13 14.47 4.86
C ARG A 69 -1.71 15.82 5.45
N ASN A 70 -0.41 16.12 5.49
CA ASN A 70 0.09 17.37 6.07
C ASN A 70 -0.10 18.58 5.12
N LYS A 71 -0.01 18.37 3.80
CA LYS A 71 -0.30 19.39 2.78
C LYS A 71 -1.78 19.74 2.68
N THR A 72 -2.65 18.80 3.06
CA THR A 72 -4.09 19.00 3.12
C THR A 72 -4.49 19.18 4.59
N PRO A 73 -4.32 20.38 5.19
CA PRO A 73 -4.82 20.59 6.55
C PRO A 73 -6.30 20.23 6.55
N ARG A 74 -6.73 19.36 7.47
CA ARG A 74 -8.15 19.16 7.74
C ARG A 74 -8.72 20.56 7.97
N THR A 75 -9.54 21.05 7.06
CA THR A 75 -10.42 22.18 7.30
C THR A 75 -11.39 21.71 8.38
N THR A 76 -10.99 21.91 9.64
CA THR A 76 -11.88 21.80 10.80
C THR A 76 -12.77 23.02 10.77
N ASN A 77 -14.00 22.84 10.27
CA ASN A 77 -15.15 23.67 10.65
C ASN A 77 -15.66 23.21 12.02
#